data_AF-A0A443SFB8-F1
#
_entry.id   AF-A0A443SFB8-F1
#
_cell.length_a   1.000
_cell.length_b   1.000
_cell.length_c   1.000
_cell.angle_alpha   90.00
_cell.angle_beta   90.00
_cell.angle_gamma   90.00
#
_symmetry.space_group_name_H-M   'P 1'
#
loop_
_entity.id
_entity.type
_entity.pdbx_description
1 polymer ?
#
loop_
_entity_poly.entity_id
_entity_poly.type
_entity_poly.pdbx_seq_one_letter_code
_entity_poly.pdbx_strand_id
1 'polypeptide(L)'
;MILFLTNYTSADSCYFPIEYQGTYLIQTQASASNGGNVVSYSEITIEADAIPPWGRCHKRRGNNVILKDSNGIEDCMRCFHLTLKTPNVIQIHTEGLARCYTNEEAAKNTCPSEKDVKDRKFKEIMLFRKHVPGGLQSVEHVFCPINGRYRFAYTGHNGEFHCDQSGSEISNCPHGNALGVRFRHCSFPNMDTNFLCLGDWENYSGDRYLALMDLREDPKSRPKYRCGMYREEASTGRIFLSLSADSTCLTQLKSATNGFESLVLTPVQTKTAVSLSETSKCRFPEWSQGKWENTKIEGNTLKFKDQLTQFRTLASKCISRQNNTPNDRFIVQISTQWYGDEFYTCIWMKRRSPNILEFQFGTQRTDVYSDHLCEDMQFTSHSWYTQGKKNIAIPTACPITGDYMGVVPGVTGLCAKVASDCNNPDIMFYTVSSCENRSHIFEEREYRCLGNWEEDGILYTHTQRRDMPGHQCFTGKIMKNGEEVFIKEAGESCIRGEDPLIFGMKITKQASCPRLLPVASYVPIRTNWPLRADKMIPHKVAAYPPIRAVPQQTAPQPIIPAARPAVTKDPHWYQAEMPSTKPWKPIISE
;
A
#
# COMPACT_ATOMS: atom_id res chain seq x y z
N MET A 1 21.23 17.19 -57.35
CA MET A 1 21.95 16.85 -56.10
C MET A 1 20.92 16.89 -54.97
N ILE A 2 20.38 15.72 -54.62
CA ILE A 2 19.29 15.55 -53.64
C ILE A 2 19.96 15.42 -52.26
N LEU A 3 19.72 16.39 -51.38
CA LEU A 3 20.16 16.35 -49.99
C LEU A 3 19.18 15.49 -49.19
N PHE A 4 19.67 14.36 -48.69
CA PHE A 4 18.96 13.50 -47.76
C PHE A 4 18.83 14.20 -46.40
N LEU A 5 17.59 14.45 -45.98
CA LEU A 5 17.26 14.72 -44.58
C LEU A 5 17.36 13.40 -43.82
N THR A 6 18.39 13.26 -42.98
CA THR A 6 18.45 12.19 -41.99
C THR A 6 17.43 12.48 -40.90
N ASN A 7 16.35 11.69 -40.87
CA ASN A 7 15.43 11.63 -39.74
C ASN A 7 16.20 11.15 -38.51
N TYR A 8 16.40 12.04 -37.54
CA TYR A 8 16.73 11.64 -36.18
C TYR A 8 15.48 10.99 -35.57
N THR A 9 15.49 9.67 -35.43
CA THR A 9 14.52 8.96 -34.61
C THR A 9 14.79 9.30 -33.16
N SER A 10 13.88 10.04 -32.53
CA SER A 10 13.89 10.28 -31.08
C SER A 10 13.81 8.94 -30.36
N ALA A 11 14.74 8.70 -29.44
CA ALA A 11 14.63 7.61 -28.49
C ALA A 11 13.43 7.89 -27.58
N ASP A 12 12.29 7.26 -27.88
CA ASP A 12 11.17 7.15 -26.94
C ASP A 12 11.73 6.50 -25.68
N SER A 13 11.75 7.26 -24.61
CA SER A 13 12.40 6.83 -23.38
C SER A 13 11.39 6.05 -22.56
N CYS A 14 11.79 4.84 -22.19
CA CYS A 14 10.98 3.87 -21.47
C CYS A 14 11.58 3.74 -20.06
N TYR A 15 10.73 3.70 -19.03
CA TYR A 15 11.18 3.62 -17.64
C TYR A 15 10.32 2.67 -16.80
N PHE A 16 10.84 2.32 -15.63
CA PHE A 16 10.13 1.59 -14.57
C PHE A 16 9.72 2.54 -13.45
N PRO A 17 8.43 2.56 -13.04
CA PRO A 17 8.00 3.32 -11.87
C PRO A 17 8.82 2.96 -10.63
N ILE A 18 8.97 3.91 -9.70
CA ILE A 18 9.83 3.76 -8.53
C ILE A 18 9.48 2.53 -7.69
N GLU A 19 8.20 2.13 -7.66
CA GLU A 19 7.72 0.97 -6.92
C GLU A 19 8.27 -0.35 -7.49
N TYR A 20 8.61 -0.39 -8.78
CA TYR A 20 9.24 -1.55 -9.42
C TYR A 20 10.76 -1.56 -9.22
N GLN A 21 11.38 -0.42 -8.96
CA GLN A 21 12.84 -0.32 -8.89
C GLN A 21 13.40 -1.01 -7.63
N GLY A 22 14.64 -1.50 -7.74
CA GLY A 22 15.38 -2.14 -6.66
C GLY A 22 15.94 -3.51 -7.03
N THR A 23 16.48 -4.19 -6.03
CA THR A 23 17.15 -5.49 -6.19
C THR A 23 16.24 -6.62 -5.72
N TYR A 24 16.14 -7.66 -6.54
CA TYR A 24 15.28 -8.81 -6.34
C TYR A 24 16.06 -10.12 -6.49
N LEU A 25 15.50 -11.19 -5.93
CA LEU A 25 15.97 -12.55 -6.06
C LEU A 25 14.95 -13.38 -6.86
N ILE A 26 15.47 -14.19 -7.76
CA ILE A 26 14.72 -15.17 -8.55
C ILE A 26 15.29 -16.55 -8.23
N GLN A 27 14.43 -17.53 -8.00
CA GLN A 27 14.90 -18.90 -7.81
C GLN A 27 15.44 -19.46 -9.12
N THR A 28 16.67 -19.96 -9.08
CA THR A 28 17.28 -20.77 -10.12
C THR A 28 17.39 -22.21 -9.63
N GLN A 29 17.14 -23.19 -10.51
CA GLN A 29 17.37 -24.59 -10.17
C GLN A 29 18.78 -24.95 -10.65
N ALA A 30 19.68 -25.33 -9.74
CA ALA A 30 20.95 -25.93 -10.12
C ALA A 30 20.72 -27.42 -10.40
N SER A 31 20.93 -27.83 -11.64
CA SER A 31 20.89 -29.25 -12.03
C SER A 31 21.89 -30.03 -11.19
N ALA A 32 21.38 -30.93 -10.36
CA ALA A 32 22.18 -31.80 -9.51
C ALA A 32 22.94 -32.80 -10.36
N SER A 33 24.22 -32.56 -10.61
CA SER A 33 25.11 -33.60 -11.14
C SER A 33 25.26 -34.79 -10.19
N ASN A 34 24.74 -34.74 -8.95
CA ASN A 34 24.78 -35.82 -7.96
C ASN A 34 23.52 -35.87 -7.06
N GLY A 35 22.32 -35.99 -7.64
CA GLY A 35 21.16 -36.57 -6.93
C GLY A 35 20.54 -35.80 -5.75
N GLY A 36 20.81 -34.50 -5.57
CA GLY A 36 20.15 -33.66 -4.56
C GLY A 36 19.61 -32.35 -5.13
N ASN A 37 18.34 -32.01 -4.87
CA ASN A 37 17.73 -30.74 -5.29
C ASN A 37 18.35 -29.54 -4.55
N VAL A 38 19.41 -28.95 -5.10
CA VAL A 38 20.00 -27.72 -4.55
C VAL A 38 19.22 -26.52 -5.08
N VAL A 39 18.54 -25.81 -4.18
CA VAL A 39 17.86 -24.56 -4.51
C VAL A 39 18.88 -23.41 -4.51
N SER A 40 18.99 -22.71 -5.64
CA SER A 40 19.84 -21.51 -5.76
C SER A 40 19.01 -20.28 -6.10
N TYR A 41 19.60 -19.10 -5.93
CA TYR A 41 18.97 -17.82 -6.26
C TYR A 41 19.91 -16.98 -7.12
N SER A 42 19.35 -16.32 -8.14
CA SER A 42 20.04 -15.28 -8.90
C SER A 42 19.49 -13.91 -8.51
N GLU A 43 20.37 -12.93 -8.47
CA GLU A 43 20.01 -11.53 -8.24
C GLU A 43 19.66 -10.84 -9.56
N ILE A 44 18.66 -9.96 -9.51
CA ILE A 44 18.26 -9.10 -10.61
C ILE A 44 17.98 -7.69 -10.08
N THR A 45 18.38 -6.68 -10.83
CA THR A 45 18.10 -5.29 -10.48
C THR A 45 17.16 -4.69 -11.51
N ILE A 46 16.11 -4.03 -11.04
CA ILE A 46 15.26 -3.17 -11.86
C ILE A 46 15.71 -1.74 -11.59
N GLU A 47 16.31 -1.13 -12.60
CA GLU A 47 16.76 0.26 -12.60
C GLU A 47 15.66 1.16 -13.17
N ALA A 48 15.92 2.47 -13.25
CA ALA A 48 14.96 3.41 -13.80
C ALA A 48 14.65 3.12 -15.28
N ASP A 49 15.63 2.71 -16.09
CA ASP A 49 15.50 2.49 -17.53
C ASP A 49 15.95 1.09 -17.99
N ALA A 50 16.24 0.17 -17.08
CA ALA A 50 16.79 -1.14 -17.44
C ALA A 50 16.46 -2.25 -16.44
N ILE A 51 16.53 -3.50 -16.91
CA ILE A 51 16.57 -4.69 -16.07
C ILE A 51 17.79 -5.52 -16.48
N PRO A 52 18.99 -5.26 -15.95
CA PRO A 52 20.16 -6.09 -16.24
C PRO A 52 20.03 -7.50 -15.65
N PRO A 53 20.44 -8.58 -16.36
CA PRO A 53 21.05 -8.60 -17.70
C PRO A 53 20.04 -8.72 -18.86
N TRP A 54 18.74 -8.52 -18.64
CA TRP A 54 17.69 -8.77 -19.64
C TRP A 54 17.55 -7.69 -20.71
N GLY A 55 17.99 -6.46 -20.43
CA GLY A 55 18.06 -5.37 -21.40
C GLY A 55 17.58 -4.03 -20.84
N ARG A 56 17.67 -3.00 -21.68
CA ARG A 56 17.14 -1.66 -21.41
C ARG A 56 15.68 -1.55 -21.83
N CYS A 57 14.91 -0.76 -21.12
CA CYS A 57 13.53 -0.45 -21.46
C CYS A 57 13.52 0.26 -22.82
N HIS A 58 12.85 -0.33 -23.81
CA HIS A 58 12.69 0.24 -25.15
C HIS A 58 11.31 0.86 -25.32
N LYS A 59 10.26 0.16 -24.84
CA LYS A 59 8.88 0.68 -24.90
C LYS A 59 8.01 0.12 -23.80
N ARG A 60 7.17 0.96 -23.19
CA ARG A 60 6.20 0.56 -22.17
C ARG A 60 4.78 0.95 -22.58
N ARG A 61 3.83 0.06 -22.35
CA ARG A 61 2.39 0.32 -22.50
C ARG A 61 1.63 -0.40 -21.38
N GLY A 62 1.22 0.37 -20.37
CA GLY A 62 0.64 -0.19 -19.15
C GLY A 62 1.61 -1.16 -18.47
N ASN A 63 1.19 -2.41 -18.30
CA ASN A 63 2.00 -3.49 -17.70
C ASN A 63 2.92 -4.20 -18.70
N ASN A 64 2.76 -3.95 -20.01
CA ASN A 64 3.61 -4.56 -21.02
C ASN A 64 4.85 -3.68 -21.29
N VAL A 65 6.03 -4.28 -21.20
CA VAL A 65 7.32 -3.64 -21.42
C VAL A 65 8.14 -4.45 -22.41
N ILE A 66 8.63 -3.79 -23.46
CA ILE A 66 9.61 -4.32 -24.38
C ILE A 66 10.98 -3.91 -23.88
N LEU A 67 11.81 -4.88 -23.54
CA LEU A 67 13.24 -4.69 -23.28
C LEU A 67 14.02 -4.92 -24.56
N LYS A 68 15.07 -4.14 -24.76
CA LYS A 68 16.05 -4.26 -25.84
C LYS A 68 17.44 -4.46 -25.23
N ASP A 69 18.10 -5.54 -25.63
CA ASP A 69 19.51 -5.79 -25.36
C ASP A 69 20.31 -5.66 -26.66
N SER A 70 21.23 -4.69 -26.71
CA SER A 70 22.08 -4.39 -27.86
C SER A 70 23.53 -4.84 -27.64
N ASN A 71 23.80 -5.62 -26.59
CA ASN A 71 25.16 -6.09 -26.28
C ASN A 71 25.59 -7.31 -27.12
N GLY A 72 24.65 -7.92 -27.87
CA GLY A 72 24.89 -9.05 -28.76
C GLY A 72 25.26 -8.66 -30.19
N ILE A 73 25.37 -9.66 -31.08
CA ILE A 73 25.60 -9.47 -32.52
C ILE A 73 24.39 -8.81 -33.20
N GLU A 74 23.19 -9.14 -32.72
CA GLU A 74 21.92 -8.56 -33.18
C GLU A 74 21.16 -7.96 -32.00
N ASP A 75 20.39 -6.92 -32.28
CA ASP A 75 19.46 -6.34 -31.32
C ASP A 75 18.44 -7.39 -30.87
N CYS A 76 18.30 -7.52 -29.56
CA CYS A 76 17.50 -8.55 -28.96
C CYS A 76 16.35 -7.92 -28.16
N MET A 77 15.15 -7.93 -28.75
CA MET A 77 13.91 -7.42 -28.16
C MET A 77 13.04 -8.52 -27.56
N ARG A 78 12.52 -8.28 -26.35
CA ARG A 78 11.62 -9.20 -25.63
C ARG A 78 10.50 -8.43 -24.96
N CYS A 79 9.27 -8.93 -25.09
CA CYS A 79 8.14 -8.38 -24.35
C CYS A 79 7.90 -9.13 -23.03
N PHE A 80 7.64 -8.34 -21.99
CA PHE A 80 7.32 -8.79 -20.65
C PHE A 80 6.01 -8.16 -20.21
N HIS A 81 5.20 -8.90 -19.47
CA HIS A 81 4.09 -8.35 -18.71
C HIS A 81 4.49 -8.33 -17.23
N LEU A 82 4.67 -7.13 -16.67
CA LEU A 82 5.11 -6.93 -15.30
C LEU A 82 3.92 -6.54 -14.43
N THR A 83 3.77 -7.21 -13.29
CA THR A 83 2.74 -6.88 -12.30
C THR A 83 3.34 -6.83 -10.90
N LEU A 84 3.27 -5.67 -10.25
CA LEU A 84 3.57 -5.54 -8.83
C LEU A 84 2.40 -6.13 -8.02
N LYS A 85 2.62 -7.28 -7.38
CA LYS A 85 1.58 -7.96 -6.59
C LYS A 85 1.49 -7.44 -5.17
N THR A 86 2.66 -7.19 -4.60
CA THR A 86 2.86 -6.63 -3.25
C THR A 86 4.11 -5.77 -3.31
N PRO A 87 4.38 -4.91 -2.31
CA PRO A 87 5.63 -4.15 -2.30
C PRO A 87 6.89 -5.03 -2.38
N ASN A 88 6.82 -6.30 -1.95
CA ASN A 88 7.94 -7.23 -1.92
C ASN A 88 7.97 -8.23 -3.09
N VAL A 89 6.94 -8.28 -3.94
CA VAL A 89 6.78 -9.34 -4.94
C VAL A 89 6.32 -8.76 -6.28
N ILE A 90 7.15 -8.96 -7.31
CA ILE A 90 6.81 -8.69 -8.71
C ILE A 90 6.64 -10.02 -9.42
N GLN A 91 5.56 -10.13 -10.20
CA GLN A 91 5.31 -11.26 -11.08
C GLN A 91 5.54 -10.80 -12.52
N ILE A 92 6.30 -11.59 -13.28
CA ILE A 92 6.62 -11.32 -14.68
C ILE A 92 6.15 -12.49 -15.53
N HIS A 93 5.43 -12.19 -16.62
CA HIS A 93 5.06 -13.17 -17.63
C HIS A 93 5.75 -12.86 -18.96
N THR A 94 6.25 -13.90 -19.61
CA THR A 94 6.97 -13.78 -20.90
C THR A 94 6.99 -15.13 -21.62
N GLU A 95 7.27 -15.16 -22.93
CA GLU A 95 7.50 -16.42 -23.66
C GLU A 95 8.77 -17.15 -23.20
N GLY A 96 9.61 -16.47 -22.43
CA GLY A 96 10.84 -16.98 -21.84
C GLY A 96 12.04 -16.16 -22.26
N LEU A 97 13.07 -16.17 -21.42
CA LEU A 97 14.30 -15.38 -21.63
C LEU A 97 15.15 -15.88 -22.82
N ALA A 98 14.92 -17.11 -23.29
CA ALA A 98 15.69 -17.70 -24.38
C ALA A 98 15.23 -17.25 -25.78
N ARG A 99 13.97 -16.79 -25.93
CA ARG A 99 13.44 -16.31 -27.21
C ARG A 99 13.73 -14.82 -27.37
N CYS A 100 14.02 -14.41 -28.60
CA CYS A 100 14.30 -13.01 -28.90
C CYS A 100 13.87 -12.61 -30.31
N TYR A 101 13.56 -11.33 -30.49
CA TYR A 101 13.09 -10.74 -31.73
C TYR A 101 13.99 -9.57 -32.13
N THR A 102 14.18 -9.37 -33.43
CA THR A 102 15.06 -8.31 -33.95
C THR A 102 14.33 -7.02 -34.32
N ASN A 103 12.99 -7.00 -34.24
CA ASN A 103 12.16 -5.82 -34.51
C ASN A 103 11.03 -5.66 -33.49
N GLU A 104 10.58 -4.41 -33.32
CA GLU A 104 9.60 -4.02 -32.30
C GLU A 104 8.23 -4.65 -32.57
N GLU A 105 7.78 -4.69 -33.82
CA GLU A 105 6.47 -5.22 -34.20
C GLU A 105 6.35 -6.70 -33.85
N ALA A 106 7.39 -7.49 -34.13
CA ALA A 106 7.42 -8.91 -33.77
C ALA A 106 7.42 -9.11 -32.25
N ALA A 107 8.24 -8.38 -31.51
CA ALA A 107 8.25 -8.44 -30.04
C ALA A 107 6.90 -8.01 -29.43
N LYS A 108 6.25 -7.01 -30.02
CA LYS A 108 4.95 -6.51 -29.56
C LYS A 108 3.85 -7.56 -29.72
N ASN A 109 3.88 -8.36 -30.79
CA ASN A 109 2.91 -9.42 -31.03
C ASN A 109 3.04 -10.60 -30.04
N THR A 110 4.13 -10.65 -29.26
CA THR A 110 4.35 -11.68 -28.23
C THR A 110 4.13 -11.18 -26.81
N CYS A 111 3.70 -9.94 -26.65
CA CYS A 111 3.33 -9.40 -25.34
C CYS A 111 2.15 -10.17 -24.73
N PRO A 112 2.27 -10.68 -23.48
CA PRO A 112 1.16 -11.34 -22.82
C PRO A 112 -0.03 -10.40 -22.66
N SER A 113 -1.23 -10.90 -22.94
CA SER A 113 -2.48 -10.25 -22.53
C SER A 113 -2.90 -10.71 -21.14
N GLU A 114 -3.72 -9.90 -20.45
CA GLU A 114 -4.33 -10.28 -19.17
C GLU A 114 -5.06 -11.63 -19.23
N LYS A 115 -5.71 -11.91 -20.37
CA LYS A 115 -6.37 -13.19 -20.60
C LYS A 115 -5.37 -14.34 -20.68
N ASP A 116 -4.25 -14.16 -21.36
CA ASP A 116 -3.23 -15.21 -21.49
C ASP A 116 -2.45 -15.46 -20.20
N VAL A 117 -2.26 -14.40 -19.40
CA VAL A 117 -1.75 -14.50 -18.02
C VAL A 117 -2.70 -15.34 -17.17
N LYS A 118 -4.00 -15.03 -17.22
CA LYS A 118 -5.03 -15.80 -16.51
C LYS A 118 -5.08 -17.26 -16.95
N ASP A 119 -4.98 -17.50 -18.26
CA ASP A 119 -4.99 -18.83 -18.87
C ASP A 119 -3.64 -19.58 -18.70
N ARG A 120 -2.65 -18.98 -18.03
CA ARG A 120 -1.32 -19.53 -17.75
C ARG A 120 -0.56 -19.99 -19.01
N LYS A 121 -0.69 -19.26 -20.11
CA LYS A 121 -0.04 -19.61 -21.40
C LYS A 121 1.43 -19.19 -21.49
N PHE A 122 1.85 -18.28 -20.61
CA PHE A 122 3.20 -17.72 -20.59
C PHE A 122 3.99 -18.23 -19.39
N LYS A 123 5.32 -18.20 -19.50
CA LYS A 123 6.20 -18.56 -18.39
C LYS A 123 6.15 -17.48 -17.31
N GLU A 124 5.94 -17.91 -16.07
CA GLU A 124 6.00 -17.06 -14.87
C GLU A 124 7.43 -16.96 -14.35
N ILE A 125 7.83 -15.76 -13.96
CA ILE A 125 9.03 -15.48 -13.18
C ILE A 125 8.60 -14.64 -11.96
N MET A 126 8.94 -15.12 -10.77
CA MET A 126 8.66 -14.45 -9.51
C MET A 126 9.93 -13.76 -8.99
N LEU A 127 9.81 -12.46 -8.71
CA LEU A 127 10.88 -11.63 -8.19
C LEU A 127 10.55 -11.26 -6.73
N PHE A 128 11.44 -11.62 -5.82
CA PHE A 128 11.30 -11.32 -4.39
C PHE A 128 12.28 -10.24 -3.98
N ARG A 129 11.79 -9.16 -3.36
CA ARG A 129 12.62 -8.02 -2.99
C ARG A 129 13.73 -8.46 -2.01
N LYS A 130 14.96 -8.02 -2.28
CA LYS A 130 16.14 -8.22 -1.43
C LYS A 130 16.49 -6.94 -0.66
N HIS A 131 16.29 -5.79 -1.30
CA HIS A 131 16.60 -4.49 -0.72
C HIS A 131 15.59 -3.43 -1.18
N VAL A 132 15.24 -2.52 -0.28
CA VAL A 132 14.46 -1.31 -0.60
C VAL A 132 15.45 -0.20 -0.98
N PRO A 133 15.36 0.41 -2.18
CA PRO A 133 16.23 1.51 -2.57
C PRO A 133 16.25 2.63 -1.53
N GLY A 134 17.45 3.01 -1.06
CA GLY A 134 17.62 4.10 -0.09
C GLY A 134 17.23 3.77 1.36
N GLY A 135 16.85 2.53 1.66
CA GLY A 135 16.47 2.09 3.01
C GLY A 135 17.53 1.22 3.70
N LEU A 136 17.51 1.16 5.03
CA LEU A 136 18.32 0.19 5.81
C LEU A 136 17.68 -1.21 5.87
N GLN A 137 16.42 -1.35 5.41
CA GLN A 137 15.65 -2.59 5.47
C GLN A 137 15.77 -3.40 4.17
N SER A 138 15.82 -4.73 4.29
CA SER A 138 15.89 -5.64 3.15
C SER A 138 14.52 -5.81 2.45
N VAL A 139 13.43 -5.77 3.21
CA VAL A 139 12.06 -5.97 2.71
C VAL A 139 11.08 -5.07 3.46
N GLU A 140 9.99 -4.71 2.81
CA GLU A 140 8.92 -3.90 3.40
C GLU A 140 8.03 -4.78 4.30
N HIS A 141 7.71 -4.30 5.49
CA HIS A 141 6.84 -5.04 6.40
C HIS A 141 5.38 -4.94 5.96
N VAL A 142 4.74 -6.10 5.79
CA VAL A 142 3.33 -6.19 5.43
C VAL A 142 2.55 -7.04 6.44
N PHE A 143 1.25 -6.81 6.51
CA PHE A 143 0.35 -7.56 7.38
C PHE A 143 0.21 -9.02 6.89
N CYS A 144 0.36 -10.01 7.78
CA CYS A 144 0.11 -11.40 7.42
C CYS A 144 -1.39 -11.66 7.23
N PRO A 145 -1.82 -12.28 6.11
CA PRO A 145 -3.23 -12.55 5.91
C PRO A 145 -3.81 -13.58 6.90
N ILE A 146 -2.98 -14.50 7.38
CA ILE A 146 -3.34 -15.48 8.42
C ILE A 146 -3.16 -14.82 9.77
N ASN A 147 -4.25 -14.68 10.51
CA ASN A 147 -4.30 -13.79 11.67
C ASN A 147 -4.92 -14.47 12.90
N GLY A 148 -4.18 -14.50 14.01
CA GLY A 148 -4.54 -15.19 15.24
C GLY A 148 -3.74 -16.47 15.45
N ARG A 149 -4.27 -17.37 16.29
CA ARG A 149 -3.63 -18.65 16.66
C ARG A 149 -4.47 -19.82 16.16
N TYR A 150 -3.82 -20.78 15.53
CA TYR A 150 -4.46 -21.96 14.96
C TYR A 150 -3.71 -23.22 15.37
N ARG A 151 -4.45 -24.30 15.54
CA ARG A 151 -3.91 -25.66 15.50
C ARG A 151 -3.99 -26.16 14.07
N PHE A 152 -3.03 -26.97 13.63
CA PHE A 152 -3.03 -27.42 12.23
C PHE A 152 -2.75 -28.90 12.06
N ALA A 153 -3.45 -29.49 11.08
CA ALA A 153 -3.03 -30.73 10.44
C ALA A 153 -2.14 -30.39 9.24
N TYR A 154 -1.11 -31.19 8.98
CA TYR A 154 -0.14 -30.99 7.91
C TYR A 154 0.02 -32.26 7.08
N THR A 155 0.13 -32.11 5.76
CA THR A 155 0.57 -33.16 4.85
C THR A 155 1.57 -32.59 3.85
N GLY A 156 2.62 -33.34 3.53
CA GLY A 156 3.66 -32.94 2.60
C GLY A 156 4.29 -34.14 1.90
N HIS A 157 4.90 -33.89 0.74
CA HIS A 157 5.59 -34.91 -0.06
C HIS A 157 4.75 -36.17 -0.29
N ASN A 158 3.56 -35.99 -0.89
CA ASN A 158 2.60 -37.07 -1.17
C ASN A 158 2.16 -37.90 0.05
N GLY A 159 2.22 -37.32 1.25
CA GLY A 159 1.77 -37.96 2.50
C GLY A 159 2.88 -38.61 3.33
N GLU A 160 4.13 -38.59 2.85
CA GLU A 160 5.28 -39.05 3.63
C GLU A 160 5.44 -38.24 4.92
N PHE A 161 5.34 -36.92 4.82
CA PHE A 161 5.36 -36.03 5.97
C PHE A 161 3.94 -35.68 6.38
N HIS A 162 3.59 -35.96 7.63
CA HIS A 162 2.28 -35.63 8.16
C HIS A 162 2.33 -35.26 9.64
N CYS A 163 1.38 -34.43 10.05
CA CYS A 163 1.14 -34.09 11.44
C CYS A 163 -0.36 -34.10 11.72
N ASP A 164 -0.73 -34.72 12.84
CA ASP A 164 -2.08 -34.59 13.36
C ASP A 164 -2.30 -33.24 14.03
N GLN A 165 -3.57 -32.82 14.10
CA GLN A 165 -3.97 -31.50 14.59
C GLN A 165 -3.70 -31.27 16.09
N SER A 166 -3.44 -32.32 16.86
CA SER A 166 -3.48 -32.29 18.33
C SER A 166 -2.31 -31.56 19.00
N GLY A 167 -1.19 -31.34 18.30
CA GLY A 167 0.01 -30.72 18.90
C GLY A 167 0.59 -29.51 18.15
N SER A 168 0.33 -29.40 16.85
CA SER A 168 1.00 -28.41 16.00
C SER A 168 0.24 -27.08 15.95
N GLU A 169 0.96 -25.97 16.00
CA GLU A 169 0.38 -24.63 16.12
C GLU A 169 1.04 -23.61 15.19
N ILE A 170 0.23 -22.71 14.64
CA ILE A 170 0.68 -21.55 13.87
C ILE A 170 0.07 -20.28 14.43
N SER A 171 0.87 -19.21 14.54
CA SER A 171 0.40 -17.91 15.04
C SER A 171 1.19 -16.73 14.50
N ASN A 172 0.53 -15.57 14.36
CA ASN A 172 1.16 -14.28 14.03
C ASN A 172 1.31 -13.35 15.25
N CYS A 173 1.44 -13.92 16.45
CA CYS A 173 1.45 -13.19 17.72
C CYS A 173 2.85 -13.28 18.36
N PRO A 174 3.49 -12.19 18.82
CA PRO A 174 3.03 -10.79 18.82
C PRO A 174 3.45 -9.99 17.56
N HIS A 175 3.95 -10.65 16.52
CA HIS A 175 4.43 -9.99 15.30
C HIS A 175 3.47 -10.27 14.15
N GLY A 176 2.54 -9.36 13.88
CA GLY A 176 1.48 -9.57 12.88
C GLY A 176 1.95 -9.60 11.42
N ASN A 177 3.24 -9.34 11.18
CA ASN A 177 3.91 -9.45 9.89
C ASN A 177 4.68 -10.77 9.70
N ALA A 178 4.69 -11.66 10.71
CA ALA A 178 5.35 -12.97 10.63
C ALA A 178 4.43 -14.10 11.13
N LEU A 179 4.70 -15.33 10.70
CA LEU A 179 4.04 -16.55 11.16
C LEU A 179 5.06 -17.43 11.86
N GLY A 180 4.87 -17.65 13.16
CA GLY A 180 5.56 -18.70 13.90
C GLY A 180 4.82 -20.01 13.76
N VAL A 181 5.51 -21.07 13.33
CA VAL A 181 4.96 -22.41 13.11
C VAL A 181 5.72 -23.40 13.97
N ARG A 182 4.98 -24.19 14.75
CA ARG A 182 5.50 -25.22 15.66
C ARG A 182 4.93 -26.56 15.27
N PHE A 183 5.78 -27.44 14.78
CA PHE A 183 5.45 -28.81 14.44
C PHE A 183 5.69 -29.71 15.66
N ARG A 184 4.64 -30.40 16.10
CA ARG A 184 4.68 -31.31 17.26
C ARG A 184 3.96 -32.60 16.95
N HIS A 185 4.53 -33.71 17.39
CA HIS A 185 3.96 -35.06 17.19
C HIS A 185 3.70 -35.38 15.71
N CYS A 186 4.67 -35.06 14.85
CA CYS A 186 4.62 -35.35 13.43
C CYS A 186 5.36 -36.65 13.09
N SER A 187 5.28 -37.10 11.84
CA SER A 187 6.11 -38.20 11.32
C SER A 187 7.61 -37.90 11.26
N PHE A 188 8.01 -36.67 11.62
CA PHE A 188 9.37 -36.17 11.66
C PHE A 188 9.64 -35.43 13.00
N PRO A 189 10.92 -35.18 13.37
CA PRO A 189 11.25 -34.53 14.63
C PRO A 189 10.57 -33.18 14.82
N ASN A 190 10.24 -32.86 16.08
CA ASN A 190 9.66 -31.57 16.43
C ASN A 190 10.56 -30.44 15.89
N MET A 191 9.93 -29.46 15.23
CA MET A 191 10.64 -28.34 14.64
C MET A 191 9.83 -27.05 14.78
N ASP A 192 10.55 -25.94 14.91
CA ASP A 192 9.99 -24.60 14.90
C ASP A 192 10.53 -23.86 13.68
N THR A 193 9.66 -23.12 13.01
CA THR A 193 10.05 -22.26 11.89
C THR A 193 9.28 -20.94 11.97
N ASN A 194 9.89 -19.90 11.40
CA ASN A 194 9.28 -18.59 11.30
C ASN A 194 9.27 -18.18 9.83
N PHE A 195 8.11 -17.69 9.38
CA PHE A 195 7.95 -17.10 8.06
C PHE A 195 7.71 -15.61 8.21
N LEU A 196 8.43 -14.80 7.45
CA LEU A 196 8.04 -13.40 7.23
C LEU A 196 7.02 -13.35 6.10
N CYS A 197 5.91 -12.65 6.30
CA CYS A 197 4.93 -12.45 5.24
C CYS A 197 5.45 -11.39 4.25
N LEU A 198 5.43 -11.72 2.96
CA LEU A 198 5.80 -10.81 1.88
C LEU A 198 4.58 -10.17 1.23
N GLY A 199 3.41 -10.78 1.42
CA GLY A 199 2.09 -10.22 1.11
C GLY A 199 1.18 -11.26 0.45
N ASP A 200 -0.02 -10.82 0.08
CA ASP A 200 -1.06 -11.68 -0.48
C ASP A 200 -1.89 -10.96 -1.55
N TRP A 201 -2.43 -11.71 -2.51
CA TRP A 201 -3.24 -11.15 -3.60
C TRP A 201 -4.29 -12.15 -4.10
N GLU A 202 -5.30 -11.66 -4.81
CA GLU A 202 -6.40 -12.49 -5.28
C GLU A 202 -5.98 -13.41 -6.44
N ASN A 203 -6.46 -14.66 -6.39
CA ASN A 203 -6.47 -15.54 -7.55
C ASN A 203 -7.82 -15.44 -8.27
N TYR A 204 -7.84 -15.75 -9.56
CA TYR A 204 -9.05 -15.74 -10.39
C TYR A 204 -10.09 -16.81 -10.00
N SER A 205 -9.71 -17.78 -9.16
CA SER A 205 -10.58 -18.88 -8.69
C SER A 205 -11.24 -18.62 -7.33
N GLY A 206 -11.02 -17.46 -6.72
CA GLY A 206 -11.55 -17.11 -5.39
C GLY A 206 -10.67 -17.52 -4.21
N ASP A 207 -9.67 -18.38 -4.43
CA ASP A 207 -8.56 -18.56 -3.48
C ASP A 207 -7.64 -17.32 -3.51
N ARG A 208 -6.76 -17.15 -2.51
CA ARG A 208 -5.79 -16.05 -2.47
C ARG A 208 -4.37 -16.59 -2.48
N TYR A 209 -3.49 -15.99 -3.25
CA TYR A 209 -2.05 -16.27 -3.20
C TYR A 209 -1.43 -15.64 -1.97
N LEU A 210 -0.39 -16.26 -1.44
CA LEU A 210 0.41 -15.77 -0.31
C LEU A 210 1.88 -16.02 -0.61
N ALA A 211 2.72 -15.02 -0.39
CA ALA A 211 4.16 -15.13 -0.44
C ALA A 211 4.77 -15.02 0.96
N LEU A 212 5.69 -15.93 1.27
CA LEU A 212 6.38 -16.03 2.55
C LEU A 212 7.90 -16.12 2.33
N MET A 213 8.68 -15.61 3.28
CA MET A 213 10.12 -15.84 3.37
C MET A 213 10.41 -16.68 4.61
N ASP A 214 11.02 -17.85 4.40
CA ASP A 214 11.54 -18.72 5.46
C ASP A 214 12.76 -18.04 6.12
N LEU A 215 12.71 -17.90 7.45
CA LEU A 215 13.73 -17.21 8.24
C LEU A 215 14.79 -18.15 8.82
N ARG A 216 14.78 -19.45 8.48
CA ARG A 216 15.82 -20.39 8.90
C ARG A 216 17.13 -20.09 8.16
N GLU A 217 18.27 -20.22 8.87
CA GLU A 217 19.60 -19.92 8.32
C GLU A 217 20.03 -20.87 7.19
N ASP A 218 19.64 -22.15 7.27
CA ASP A 218 19.89 -23.15 6.24
C ASP A 218 18.63 -23.97 5.96
N PRO A 219 17.78 -23.55 4.99
CA PRO A 219 16.65 -24.36 4.56
C PRO A 219 17.18 -25.52 3.71
N LYS A 220 17.75 -26.56 4.35
CA LYS A 220 18.25 -27.79 3.72
C LYS A 220 17.33 -28.26 2.59
N SER A 221 17.70 -27.97 1.33
CA SER A 221 16.96 -28.29 0.09
C SER A 221 15.59 -27.62 -0.13
N ARG A 222 15.14 -26.72 0.75
CA ARG A 222 13.84 -26.03 0.60
C ARG A 222 14.03 -24.60 0.07
N PRO A 223 13.11 -24.12 -0.78
CA PRO A 223 13.10 -22.72 -1.20
C PRO A 223 12.97 -21.78 0.01
N LYS A 224 13.85 -20.78 0.09
CA LYS A 224 13.77 -19.69 1.06
C LYS A 224 12.51 -18.86 0.87
N TYR A 225 12.16 -18.57 -0.38
CA TYR A 225 10.92 -17.89 -0.75
C TYR A 225 9.85 -18.94 -1.08
N ARG A 226 8.68 -18.83 -0.47
CA ARG A 226 7.60 -19.81 -0.57
C ARG A 226 6.37 -19.09 -1.12
N CYS A 227 5.78 -19.61 -2.19
CA CYS A 227 4.45 -19.19 -2.61
C CYS A 227 3.41 -20.26 -2.23
N GLY A 228 2.21 -19.83 -1.89
CA GLY A 228 1.09 -20.69 -1.57
C GLY A 228 -0.25 -20.10 -1.98
N MET A 229 -1.31 -20.89 -1.77
CA MET A 229 -2.69 -20.47 -1.88
C MET A 229 -3.40 -20.72 -0.56
N TYR A 230 -4.28 -19.81 -0.13
CA TYR A 230 -5.10 -20.00 1.05
C TYR A 230 -6.55 -19.58 0.83
N ARG A 231 -7.44 -20.16 1.65
CA ARG A 231 -8.86 -19.83 1.70
C ARG A 231 -9.39 -19.95 3.12
N GLU A 232 -10.09 -18.92 3.59
CA GLU A 232 -10.80 -18.93 4.87
C GLU A 232 -12.26 -19.35 4.66
N GLU A 233 -12.72 -20.31 5.46
CA GLU A 233 -14.11 -20.74 5.49
C GLU A 233 -14.93 -19.84 6.41
N ALA A 234 -15.90 -19.12 5.85
CA ALA A 234 -16.64 -18.07 6.57
C ALA A 234 -17.44 -18.57 7.79
N SER A 235 -17.88 -19.82 7.81
CA SER A 235 -18.71 -20.40 8.89
C SER A 235 -17.89 -20.83 10.11
N THR A 236 -16.71 -21.39 9.89
CA THR A 236 -15.89 -22.00 10.95
C THR A 236 -14.64 -21.20 11.29
N GLY A 237 -14.22 -20.26 10.42
CA GLY A 237 -12.93 -19.60 10.50
C GLY A 237 -11.74 -20.52 10.23
N ARG A 238 -11.98 -21.74 9.71
CA ARG A 238 -10.89 -22.63 9.28
C ARG A 238 -10.20 -22.05 8.06
N ILE A 239 -8.88 -22.19 8.01
CA ILE A 239 -8.08 -21.78 6.86
C ILE A 239 -7.47 -23.01 6.22
N PHE A 240 -7.69 -23.17 4.92
CA PHE A 240 -6.95 -24.11 4.10
C PHE A 240 -5.76 -23.36 3.49
N LEU A 241 -4.56 -23.91 3.62
CA LEU A 241 -3.33 -23.33 3.09
C LEU A 241 -2.54 -24.42 2.36
N SER A 242 -2.18 -24.19 1.11
CA SER A 242 -1.27 -25.04 0.35
C SER A 242 -0.02 -24.26 -0.07
N LEU A 243 1.15 -24.88 -0.06
CA LEU A 243 2.41 -24.30 -0.54
C LEU A 243 2.89 -25.01 -1.80
N SER A 244 3.55 -24.26 -2.68
CA SER A 244 4.25 -24.74 -3.87
C SER A 244 5.52 -25.52 -3.51
N ALA A 245 5.97 -26.37 -4.42
CA ALA A 245 7.25 -27.08 -4.30
C ALA A 245 8.45 -26.14 -4.47
N ASP A 246 8.27 -25.02 -5.16
CA ASP A 246 9.29 -24.00 -5.43
C ASP A 246 8.81 -22.59 -5.01
N SER A 247 9.58 -21.56 -5.33
CA SER A 247 9.23 -20.16 -5.06
C SER A 247 8.17 -19.60 -6.02
N THR A 248 7.77 -20.35 -7.05
CA THR A 248 6.68 -19.95 -7.97
C THR A 248 5.32 -20.29 -7.39
N CYS A 249 4.26 -19.65 -7.90
CA CYS A 249 2.90 -19.91 -7.45
C CYS A 249 2.18 -20.99 -8.30
N LEU A 250 2.94 -21.78 -9.05
CA LEU A 250 2.42 -22.70 -10.08
C LEU A 250 2.86 -24.15 -9.86
N THR A 251 4.11 -24.38 -9.43
CA THR A 251 4.69 -25.73 -9.37
C THR A 251 4.03 -26.58 -8.29
N GLN A 252 3.28 -27.60 -8.72
CA GLN A 252 2.54 -28.49 -7.83
C GLN A 252 1.60 -27.75 -6.87
N LEU A 253 1.02 -26.62 -7.33
CA LEU A 253 0.05 -25.83 -6.56
C LEU A 253 -1.23 -25.64 -7.38
N LYS A 254 -2.29 -26.37 -7.01
CA LYS A 254 -3.58 -26.38 -7.74
C LYS A 254 -4.65 -25.52 -7.05
N SER A 255 -4.73 -25.57 -5.72
CA SER A 255 -5.71 -24.85 -4.92
C SER A 255 -5.24 -24.66 -3.47
N ALA A 256 -5.99 -23.91 -2.68
CA ALA A 256 -5.77 -23.78 -1.23
C ALA A 256 -5.85 -25.10 -0.43
N THR A 257 -6.31 -26.20 -1.05
CA THR A 257 -6.39 -27.54 -0.43
C THR A 257 -5.46 -28.56 -1.08
N ASN A 258 -4.95 -28.28 -2.28
CA ASN A 258 -4.12 -29.20 -3.05
C ASN A 258 -2.84 -28.49 -3.52
N GLY A 259 -1.74 -28.76 -2.82
CA GLY A 259 -0.39 -28.33 -3.19
C GLY A 259 0.66 -29.38 -2.82
N PHE A 260 1.94 -29.00 -2.95
CA PHE A 260 3.07 -29.84 -2.54
C PHE A 260 3.09 -30.08 -1.02
N GLU A 261 2.73 -29.06 -0.27
CA GLU A 261 2.44 -29.13 1.16
C GLU A 261 1.05 -28.53 1.39
N SER A 262 0.24 -29.16 2.25
CA SER A 262 -1.11 -28.72 2.60
C SER A 262 -1.28 -28.66 4.12
N LEU A 263 -1.93 -27.60 4.57
CA LEU A 263 -2.26 -27.32 5.97
C LEU A 263 -3.75 -27.04 6.11
N VAL A 264 -4.34 -27.62 7.16
CA VAL A 264 -5.70 -27.30 7.58
C VAL A 264 -5.64 -26.66 8.95
N LEU A 265 -5.82 -25.34 8.99
CA LEU A 265 -5.73 -24.53 10.18
C LEU A 265 -7.12 -24.43 10.84
N THR A 266 -7.22 -24.85 12.08
CA THR A 266 -8.42 -24.70 12.91
C THR A 266 -8.15 -23.66 13.99
N PRO A 267 -8.99 -22.62 14.09
CA PRO A 267 -8.76 -21.54 15.04
C PRO A 267 -8.76 -22.09 16.47
N VAL A 268 -7.76 -21.68 17.25
CA VAL A 268 -7.78 -21.91 18.69
C VAL A 268 -8.70 -20.85 19.27
N GLN A 269 -9.82 -21.25 19.87
CA GLN A 269 -10.70 -20.30 20.54
C GLN A 269 -9.92 -19.60 21.66
N THR A 270 -9.60 -18.33 21.44
CA THR A 270 -9.31 -17.40 22.52
C THR A 270 -10.58 -17.34 23.35
N LYS A 271 -10.51 -17.66 24.66
CA LYS A 271 -11.66 -17.54 25.55
C LYS A 271 -12.33 -16.21 25.29
N THR A 272 -13.56 -16.24 24.78
CA THR A 272 -14.37 -15.06 24.58
C THR A 272 -14.44 -14.35 25.92
N ALA A 273 -14.10 -13.06 25.95
CA ALA A 273 -14.27 -12.20 27.12
C ALA A 273 -15.60 -12.55 27.80
N VAL A 274 -15.52 -12.81 29.12
CA VAL A 274 -16.68 -12.99 29.98
C VAL A 274 -17.63 -11.84 29.66
N SER A 275 -18.86 -12.17 29.26
CA SER A 275 -19.86 -11.19 28.90
C SER A 275 -20.07 -10.25 30.09
N LEU A 276 -19.57 -9.02 29.99
CA LEU A 276 -20.38 -7.88 30.43
C LEU A 276 -21.69 -7.97 29.63
N SER A 277 -22.62 -8.66 30.29
CA SER A 277 -24.02 -8.86 29.97
C SER A 277 -24.60 -7.69 29.18
N GLU A 278 -25.20 -8.00 28.02
CA GLU A 278 -26.47 -7.45 27.49
C GLU A 278 -26.77 -5.94 27.56
N THR A 279 -25.82 -5.06 27.86
CA THR A 279 -26.13 -3.68 28.29
C THR A 279 -25.70 -2.57 27.34
N SER A 280 -24.99 -2.83 26.24
CA SER A 280 -24.80 -1.78 25.23
C SER A 280 -25.79 -1.91 24.07
N LYS A 281 -26.88 -1.14 24.15
CA LYS A 281 -27.64 -0.71 22.96
C LYS A 281 -26.79 0.14 22.00
N CYS A 282 -25.52 0.41 22.34
CA CYS A 282 -24.62 1.15 21.49
C CYS A 282 -24.40 0.43 20.14
N ARG A 283 -24.56 1.19 19.06
CA ARG A 283 -24.18 0.79 17.71
C ARG A 283 -23.35 1.91 17.09
N PHE A 284 -22.44 1.52 16.21
CA PHE A 284 -21.78 2.50 15.37
C PHE A 284 -22.79 3.11 14.38
N PRO A 285 -22.60 4.37 13.95
CA PRO A 285 -23.57 5.05 13.10
C PRO A 285 -23.84 4.29 11.79
N GLU A 286 -25.08 4.36 11.29
CA GLU A 286 -25.49 3.70 10.04
C GLU A 286 -24.61 4.10 8.85
N TRP A 287 -24.16 5.36 8.80
CA TRP A 287 -23.28 5.85 7.74
C TRP A 287 -21.89 5.17 7.71
N SER A 288 -21.46 4.62 8.85
CA SER A 288 -20.15 3.97 9.01
C SER A 288 -20.16 2.47 8.67
N GLN A 289 -21.35 1.87 8.50
CA GLN A 289 -21.50 0.44 8.33
C GLN A 289 -20.91 -0.05 6.98
N GLY A 290 -20.35 -1.26 6.99
CA GLY A 290 -19.85 -1.95 5.82
C GLY A 290 -18.34 -2.22 5.82
N LYS A 291 -17.81 -2.55 4.63
CA LYS A 291 -16.40 -2.83 4.39
C LYS A 291 -15.68 -1.59 3.84
N TRP A 292 -14.65 -1.19 4.55
CA TRP A 292 -13.69 -0.16 4.19
C TRP A 292 -12.35 -0.82 3.86
N GLU A 293 -11.32 -0.03 3.57
CA GLU A 293 -9.96 -0.49 3.23
C GLU A 293 -9.43 -1.54 4.20
N ASN A 294 -9.11 -1.10 5.42
CA ASN A 294 -8.54 -1.89 6.51
C ASN A 294 -9.54 -2.04 7.67
N THR A 295 -10.77 -1.57 7.49
CA THR A 295 -11.80 -1.52 8.54
C THR A 295 -13.08 -2.22 8.09
N LYS A 296 -13.72 -2.97 8.99
CA LYS A 296 -15.06 -3.54 8.80
C LYS A 296 -15.93 -3.18 9.99
N ILE A 297 -17.08 -2.55 9.73
CA ILE A 297 -18.01 -2.13 10.77
C ILE A 297 -19.35 -2.84 10.55
N GLU A 298 -19.81 -3.57 11.55
CA GLU A 298 -21.06 -4.32 11.55
C GLU A 298 -21.77 -4.16 12.90
N GLY A 299 -22.86 -3.39 12.91
CA GLY A 299 -23.67 -3.13 14.09
C GLY A 299 -22.87 -2.42 15.19
N ASN A 300 -22.55 -3.16 16.25
CA ASN A 300 -21.77 -2.67 17.40
C ASN A 300 -20.30 -3.10 17.37
N THR A 301 -19.83 -3.73 16.29
CA THR A 301 -18.46 -4.24 16.18
C THR A 301 -17.70 -3.53 15.07
N LEU A 302 -16.48 -3.09 15.36
CA LEU A 302 -15.52 -2.52 14.41
C LEU A 302 -14.26 -3.39 14.44
N LYS A 303 -13.86 -3.95 13.30
CA LYS A 303 -12.58 -4.65 13.14
C LYS A 303 -11.65 -3.80 12.30
N PHE A 304 -10.49 -3.43 12.83
CA PHE A 304 -9.50 -2.60 12.16
C PHE A 304 -8.15 -3.32 12.09
N LYS A 305 -7.55 -3.39 10.90
CA LYS A 305 -6.18 -3.87 10.68
C LYS A 305 -5.21 -2.69 10.70
N ASP A 306 -4.47 -2.56 11.78
CA ASP A 306 -3.43 -1.54 11.91
C ASP A 306 -2.17 -1.99 11.17
N GLN A 307 -1.95 -1.43 9.99
CA GLN A 307 -0.78 -1.71 9.14
C GLN A 307 0.45 -0.86 9.51
N LEU A 308 0.32 0.14 10.39
CA LEU A 308 1.36 1.16 10.60
C LEU A 308 2.18 0.93 11.87
N THR A 309 1.57 0.44 12.95
CA THR A 309 2.28 0.35 14.24
C THR A 309 2.82 -1.05 14.52
N GLN A 310 1.96 -2.06 14.55
CA GLN A 310 2.29 -3.39 15.07
C GLN A 310 1.64 -4.55 14.29
N PHE A 311 1.04 -4.26 13.13
CA PHE A 311 0.35 -5.26 12.32
C PHE A 311 -0.73 -6.01 13.15
N ARG A 312 -1.47 -5.27 13.98
CA ARG A 312 -2.52 -5.84 14.84
C ARG A 312 -3.90 -5.72 14.22
N THR A 313 -4.77 -6.67 14.53
CA THR A 313 -6.20 -6.53 14.29
C THR A 313 -6.89 -6.19 15.59
N LEU A 314 -7.48 -5.00 15.64
CA LEU A 314 -8.26 -4.52 16.77
C LEU A 314 -9.73 -4.83 16.52
N ALA A 315 -10.31 -5.68 17.34
CA ALA A 315 -11.75 -5.95 17.36
C ALA A 315 -12.38 -5.13 18.49
N SER A 316 -13.05 -4.05 18.10
CA SER A 316 -13.70 -3.10 19.01
C SER A 316 -15.18 -3.41 19.12
N LYS A 317 -15.70 -3.54 20.34
CA LYS A 317 -17.12 -3.66 20.65
C LYS A 317 -17.60 -2.35 21.29
N CYS A 318 -18.65 -1.73 20.74
CA CYS A 318 -19.17 -0.50 21.32
C CYS A 318 -19.84 -0.75 22.67
N ILE A 319 -19.47 0.06 23.66
CA ILE A 319 -20.04 0.05 25.01
C ILE A 319 -20.99 1.23 25.19
N SER A 320 -20.55 2.45 24.88
CA SER A 320 -21.38 3.66 25.02
C SER A 320 -21.00 4.73 23.99
N ARG A 321 -21.95 5.63 23.70
CA ARG A 321 -21.76 6.81 22.86
C ARG A 321 -21.81 8.06 23.73
N GLN A 322 -20.90 9.00 23.47
CA GLN A 322 -20.94 10.31 24.12
C GLN A 322 -22.07 11.14 23.50
N ASN A 323 -23.11 11.45 24.27
CA ASN A 323 -24.30 12.16 23.77
C ASN A 323 -24.21 13.69 23.92
N ASN A 324 -23.28 14.18 24.75
CA ASN A 324 -23.21 15.60 25.14
C ASN A 324 -22.27 16.43 24.26
N THR A 325 -21.82 15.89 23.13
CA THR A 325 -20.89 16.56 22.21
C THR A 325 -21.36 16.41 20.78
N PRO A 326 -21.08 17.37 19.88
CA PRO A 326 -21.32 17.21 18.45
C PRO A 326 -20.40 16.14 17.82
N ASN A 327 -19.41 15.65 18.56
CA ASN A 327 -18.46 14.65 18.10
C ASN A 327 -19.01 13.23 18.23
N ASP A 328 -18.84 12.44 17.17
CA ASP A 328 -19.17 11.01 17.16
C ASP A 328 -18.08 10.22 17.90
N ARG A 329 -18.16 10.21 19.24
CA ARG A 329 -17.24 9.51 20.13
C ARG A 329 -17.88 8.32 20.84
N PHE A 330 -17.14 7.22 20.91
CA PHE A 330 -17.63 5.94 21.41
C PHE A 330 -16.62 5.30 22.35
N ILE A 331 -17.04 4.94 23.56
CA ILE A 331 -16.24 4.08 24.42
C ILE A 331 -16.40 2.66 23.89
N VAL A 332 -15.26 2.00 23.67
CA VAL A 332 -15.19 0.66 23.11
C VAL A 332 -14.37 -0.24 24.02
N GLN A 333 -14.72 -1.53 24.04
CA GLN A 333 -13.84 -2.58 24.50
C GLN A 333 -13.11 -3.14 23.29
N ILE A 334 -11.78 -3.10 23.29
CA ILE A 334 -10.92 -3.65 22.25
C ILE A 334 -10.39 -4.99 22.72
N SER A 335 -10.46 -5.99 21.86
CA SER A 335 -9.66 -7.20 21.94
C SER A 335 -8.77 -7.30 20.70
N THR A 336 -7.57 -7.84 20.86
CA THR A 336 -6.67 -8.08 19.73
C THR A 336 -6.62 -9.56 19.38
N GLN A 337 -5.91 -9.92 18.31
CA GLN A 337 -5.69 -11.33 17.97
C GLN A 337 -4.76 -12.05 18.97
N TRP A 338 -4.24 -11.34 19.98
CA TRP A 338 -3.34 -11.87 21.00
C TRP A 338 -4.12 -12.29 22.24
N TYR A 339 -3.67 -13.37 22.87
CA TYR A 339 -4.34 -13.90 24.06
C TYR A 339 -4.21 -12.94 25.24
N GLY A 340 -5.34 -12.52 25.81
CA GLY A 340 -5.39 -11.69 27.01
C GLY A 340 -5.11 -10.20 26.79
N ASP A 341 -5.06 -9.73 25.55
CA ASP A 341 -4.87 -8.31 25.22
C ASP A 341 -6.24 -7.65 24.98
N GLU A 342 -6.90 -7.29 26.09
CA GLU A 342 -8.21 -6.63 26.13
C GLU A 342 -8.15 -5.35 26.95
N PHE A 343 -8.71 -4.25 26.44
CA PHE A 343 -8.72 -2.96 27.13
C PHE A 343 -9.86 -2.07 26.63
N TYR A 344 -10.21 -1.06 27.42
CA TYR A 344 -11.15 0.00 27.07
C TYR A 344 -10.40 1.23 26.54
N THR A 345 -10.98 1.88 25.55
CA THR A 345 -10.54 3.18 25.02
C THR A 345 -11.70 3.90 24.34
N CYS A 346 -11.47 5.08 23.78
CA CYS A 346 -12.44 5.80 22.98
C CYS A 346 -12.06 5.81 21.49
N ILE A 347 -13.07 5.70 20.62
CA ILE A 347 -12.95 5.95 19.19
C ILE A 347 -13.67 7.25 18.86
N TRP A 348 -12.99 8.17 18.19
CA TRP A 348 -13.62 9.34 17.57
C TRP A 348 -13.75 9.11 16.07
N MET A 349 -14.98 9.11 15.56
CA MET A 349 -15.28 8.90 14.15
C MET A 349 -15.73 10.22 13.48
N LYS A 350 -15.41 10.37 12.19
CA LYS A 350 -15.88 11.46 11.35
C LYS A 350 -16.27 10.94 9.98
N ARG A 351 -17.44 11.36 9.51
CA ARG A 351 -17.86 11.16 8.12
C ARG A 351 -17.31 12.32 7.29
N ARG A 352 -16.36 12.05 6.39
CA ARG A 352 -15.81 13.07 5.47
C ARG A 352 -16.58 13.15 4.16
N SER A 353 -16.99 12.00 3.64
CA SER A 353 -17.86 11.90 2.46
C SER A 353 -18.71 10.61 2.55
N PRO A 354 -19.60 10.32 1.58
CA PRO A 354 -20.29 9.03 1.53
C PRO A 354 -19.37 7.81 1.45
N ASN A 355 -18.14 7.98 0.95
CA ASN A 355 -17.17 6.90 0.76
C ASN A 355 -15.88 7.08 1.57
N ILE A 356 -15.83 8.06 2.49
CA ILE A 356 -14.66 8.34 3.32
C ILE A 356 -15.06 8.43 4.79
N LEU A 357 -14.49 7.53 5.58
CA LEU A 357 -14.53 7.49 7.04
C LEU A 357 -13.15 7.87 7.56
N GLU A 358 -13.10 8.75 8.56
CA GLU A 358 -11.92 8.93 9.38
C GLU A 358 -12.20 8.53 10.83
N PHE A 359 -11.21 7.95 11.50
CA PHE A 359 -11.30 7.76 12.94
C PHE A 359 -9.94 7.85 13.65
N GLN A 360 -9.99 8.05 14.96
CA GLN A 360 -8.85 8.06 15.87
C GLN A 360 -9.16 7.25 17.12
N PHE A 361 -8.13 6.63 17.70
CA PHE A 361 -8.20 6.06 19.05
C PHE A 361 -7.72 7.10 20.06
N GLY A 362 -8.34 7.12 21.24
CA GLY A 362 -7.85 7.85 22.39
C GLY A 362 -6.48 7.33 22.84
N THR A 363 -5.65 8.21 23.39
CA THR A 363 -4.30 7.84 23.86
C THR A 363 -4.34 6.94 25.10
N GLN A 364 -5.35 7.11 25.97
CA GLN A 364 -5.51 6.29 27.17
C GLN A 364 -6.12 4.91 26.86
N ARG A 365 -5.58 3.89 27.53
CA ARG A 365 -6.05 2.50 27.53
C ARG A 365 -6.18 2.04 28.97
N THR A 366 -7.29 1.40 29.32
CA THR A 366 -7.57 0.95 30.69
C THR A 366 -8.18 -0.45 30.70
N ASP A 367 -7.86 -1.27 31.68
CA ASP A 367 -8.49 -2.59 31.83
C ASP A 367 -9.91 -2.50 32.43
N VAL A 368 -10.27 -1.32 32.94
CA VAL A 368 -11.56 -1.02 33.57
C VAL A 368 -12.27 0.09 32.78
N TYR A 369 -13.60 -0.04 32.64
CA TYR A 369 -14.45 0.99 32.05
C TYR A 369 -14.32 2.34 32.78
N SER A 370 -14.26 3.44 32.01
CA SER A 370 -14.27 4.81 32.54
C SER A 370 -14.97 5.75 31.57
N ASP A 371 -15.83 6.63 32.08
CA ASP A 371 -16.54 7.64 31.29
C ASP A 371 -15.63 8.75 30.75
N HIS A 372 -14.42 8.90 31.33
CA HIS A 372 -13.44 9.92 30.96
C HIS A 372 -12.60 9.55 29.72
N LEU A 373 -12.77 8.34 29.17
CA LEU A 373 -11.98 7.86 28.03
C LEU A 373 -12.20 8.67 26.74
N CYS A 374 -13.29 9.44 26.64
CA CYS A 374 -13.65 10.25 25.46
C CYS A 374 -13.46 11.76 25.63
N GLU A 375 -12.73 12.21 26.66
CA GLU A 375 -12.40 13.63 26.85
C GLU A 375 -11.45 14.16 25.76
N ASP A 376 -11.48 15.47 25.50
CA ASP A 376 -10.70 16.09 24.42
C ASP A 376 -9.19 15.87 24.55
N MET A 377 -8.68 15.79 25.79
CA MET A 377 -7.27 15.50 26.07
C MET A 377 -6.78 14.14 25.54
N GLN A 378 -7.69 13.24 25.21
CA GLN A 378 -7.38 11.92 24.64
C GLN A 378 -7.07 12.00 23.14
N PHE A 379 -7.38 13.11 22.49
CA PHE A 379 -7.27 13.32 21.05
C PHE A 379 -6.35 14.49 20.71
N THR A 380 -5.17 14.51 21.31
CA THR A 380 -4.11 15.51 21.03
C THR A 380 -3.33 15.20 19.75
N SER A 381 -3.43 13.96 19.27
CA SER A 381 -2.84 13.55 17.99
C SER A 381 -3.64 14.08 16.81
N HIS A 382 -2.96 14.63 15.82
CA HIS A 382 -3.56 15.03 14.54
C HIS A 382 -3.54 13.89 13.51
N SER A 383 -3.09 12.69 13.89
CA SER A 383 -3.00 11.53 13.01
C SER A 383 -4.36 10.81 12.95
N TRP A 384 -5.06 10.93 11.83
CA TRP A 384 -6.31 10.21 11.57
C TRP A 384 -6.04 8.95 10.75
N TYR A 385 -6.82 7.90 10.98
CA TYR A 385 -6.91 6.78 10.03
C TYR A 385 -7.98 7.11 9.00
N THR A 386 -7.56 7.44 7.78
CA THR A 386 -8.47 7.68 6.65
C THR A 386 -8.78 6.36 5.97
N GLN A 387 -10.05 6.08 5.72
CA GLN A 387 -10.53 4.83 5.14
C GLN A 387 -11.51 5.11 4.00
N GLY A 388 -11.20 4.58 2.83
CA GLY A 388 -12.05 4.48 1.66
C GLY A 388 -13.03 3.32 1.73
N LYS A 389 -14.24 3.52 1.21
CA LYS A 389 -15.25 2.45 1.12
C LYS A 389 -14.90 1.50 -0.02
N LYS A 390 -14.88 0.18 0.23
CA LYS A 390 -14.55 -0.81 -0.83
C LYS A 390 -15.64 -0.92 -1.90
N ASN A 391 -16.90 -0.84 -1.47
CA ASN A 391 -18.04 -0.88 -2.37
C ASN A 391 -18.60 0.53 -2.52
N ILE A 392 -18.20 1.19 -3.60
CA ILE A 392 -18.63 2.57 -3.93
C ILE A 392 -20.03 2.50 -4.51
N ALA A 393 -21.01 2.99 -3.76
CA ALA A 393 -22.40 3.10 -4.24
C ALA A 393 -22.63 4.41 -5.01
N ILE A 394 -21.90 5.47 -4.65
CA ILE A 394 -22.04 6.80 -5.23
C ILE A 394 -20.65 7.25 -5.70
N PRO A 395 -20.38 7.23 -7.02
CA PRO A 395 -19.16 7.79 -7.58
C PRO A 395 -19.00 9.26 -7.15
N THR A 396 -17.79 9.67 -6.81
CA THR A 396 -17.51 11.05 -6.41
C THR A 396 -16.52 11.66 -7.38
N ALA A 397 -16.90 12.76 -8.02
CA ALA A 397 -16.03 13.46 -8.94
C ALA A 397 -14.75 13.93 -8.25
N CYS A 398 -13.64 13.90 -8.97
CA CYS A 398 -12.41 14.55 -8.56
C CYS A 398 -12.63 16.08 -8.47
N PRO A 399 -11.95 16.77 -7.55
CA PRO A 399 -12.21 18.18 -7.26
C PRO A 399 -11.81 19.14 -8.39
N ILE A 400 -10.98 18.68 -9.33
CA ILE A 400 -10.53 19.45 -10.49
C ILE A 400 -10.95 18.74 -11.77
N THR A 401 -11.29 19.51 -12.79
CA THR A 401 -11.75 18.99 -14.08
C THR A 401 -11.02 19.69 -15.23
N GLY A 402 -10.61 18.92 -16.23
CA GLY A 402 -9.81 19.34 -17.37
C GLY A 402 -8.35 18.87 -17.28
N ASP A 403 -7.52 19.45 -18.12
CA ASP A 403 -6.08 19.20 -18.20
C ASP A 403 -5.31 20.31 -17.50
N TYR A 404 -4.42 19.96 -16.58
CA TYR A 404 -3.57 20.87 -15.83
C TYR A 404 -2.11 20.49 -16.03
N MET A 405 -1.22 21.48 -16.04
CA MET A 405 0.22 21.26 -16.16
C MET A 405 1.01 22.15 -15.22
N GLY A 406 2.14 21.65 -14.71
CA GLY A 406 3.05 22.41 -13.87
C GLY A 406 4.46 21.82 -13.89
N VAL A 407 5.42 22.55 -13.32
CA VAL A 407 6.79 22.07 -13.13
C VAL A 407 6.87 21.35 -11.79
N VAL A 408 7.51 20.18 -11.77
CA VAL A 408 7.70 19.40 -10.54
C VAL A 408 8.66 20.15 -9.60
N PRO A 409 8.26 20.48 -8.36
CA PRO A 409 9.15 21.16 -7.41
C PRO A 409 10.39 20.33 -7.08
N GLY A 410 11.53 20.99 -6.89
CA GLY A 410 12.77 20.34 -6.47
C GLY A 410 13.53 19.57 -7.55
N VAL A 411 13.00 19.50 -8.78
CA VAL A 411 13.63 18.77 -9.89
C VAL A 411 13.65 19.63 -11.15
N THR A 412 14.82 19.78 -11.75
CA THR A 412 14.97 20.56 -12.98
C THR A 412 14.55 19.75 -14.20
N GLY A 413 13.73 20.35 -15.06
CA GLY A 413 13.37 19.77 -16.37
C GLY A 413 12.20 18.79 -16.37
N LEU A 414 11.55 18.55 -15.23
CA LEU A 414 10.37 17.68 -15.13
C LEU A 414 9.08 18.48 -14.99
N CYS A 415 8.08 18.08 -15.77
CA CYS A 415 6.75 18.65 -15.78
C CYS A 415 5.75 17.56 -15.43
N ALA A 416 4.72 17.91 -14.67
CA ALA A 416 3.60 17.02 -14.40
C ALA A 416 2.35 17.49 -15.12
N LYS A 417 1.56 16.53 -15.60
CA LYS A 417 0.20 16.71 -16.11
C LYS A 417 -0.76 16.02 -15.15
N VAL A 418 -1.80 16.75 -14.74
CA VAL A 418 -2.95 16.18 -14.02
C VAL A 418 -4.18 16.35 -14.89
N ALA A 419 -4.86 15.26 -15.21
CA ALA A 419 -6.00 15.27 -16.11
C ALA A 419 -7.18 14.50 -15.50
N SER A 420 -8.39 15.04 -15.58
CA SER A 420 -9.60 14.28 -15.24
C SER A 420 -10.17 13.59 -16.49
N ASP A 421 -10.69 12.37 -16.36
CA ASP A 421 -11.49 11.79 -17.43
C ASP A 421 -12.84 12.53 -17.55
N CYS A 422 -13.04 13.22 -18.67
CA CYS A 422 -14.25 13.99 -18.91
C CYS A 422 -15.52 13.13 -19.01
N ASN A 423 -15.40 11.83 -19.32
CA ASN A 423 -16.52 10.89 -19.37
C ASN A 423 -16.75 10.20 -18.02
N ASN A 424 -15.69 10.04 -17.22
CA ASN A 424 -15.71 9.41 -15.91
C ASN A 424 -15.10 10.36 -14.87
N PRO A 425 -15.88 11.34 -14.34
CA PRO A 425 -15.34 12.44 -13.54
C PRO A 425 -14.73 12.00 -12.21
N ASP A 426 -14.92 10.74 -11.78
CA ASP A 426 -14.24 10.12 -10.64
C ASP A 426 -12.83 9.63 -10.97
N ILE A 427 -12.37 9.70 -12.22
CA ILE A 427 -11.05 9.23 -12.66
C ILE A 427 -10.10 10.41 -12.91
N MET A 428 -8.89 10.29 -12.39
CA MET A 428 -7.80 11.25 -12.55
C MET A 428 -6.53 10.54 -12.99
N PHE A 429 -5.83 11.12 -13.96
CA PHE A 429 -4.53 10.69 -14.45
C PHE A 429 -3.46 11.67 -13.97
N TYR A 430 -2.33 11.11 -13.55
CA TYR A 430 -1.13 11.86 -13.19
C TYR A 430 0.03 11.36 -14.03
N THR A 431 0.68 12.26 -14.76
CA THR A 431 1.80 11.92 -15.64
C THR A 431 2.97 12.85 -15.35
N VAL A 432 4.18 12.32 -15.18
CA VAL A 432 5.41 13.12 -15.15
C VAL A 432 6.14 12.91 -16.46
N SER A 433 6.60 13.99 -17.09
CA SER A 433 7.33 13.96 -18.36
C SER A 433 8.41 15.03 -18.42
N SER A 434 9.32 14.94 -19.39
CA SER A 434 10.28 16.03 -19.64
C SER A 434 9.53 17.28 -20.08
N CYS A 435 9.87 18.42 -19.47
CA CYS A 435 9.34 19.71 -19.88
C CYS A 435 9.73 20.07 -21.31
N GLU A 436 10.92 19.65 -21.76
CA GLU A 436 11.43 19.89 -23.11
C GLU A 436 10.80 18.94 -24.13
N ASN A 437 10.72 17.65 -23.78
CA ASN A 437 10.11 16.64 -24.63
C ASN A 437 9.00 15.89 -23.88
N ARG A 438 7.76 16.33 -24.07
CA ARG A 438 6.60 15.75 -23.38
C ARG A 438 6.28 14.30 -23.79
N SER A 439 6.84 13.80 -24.89
CA SER A 439 6.70 12.37 -25.25
C SER A 439 7.53 11.46 -24.33
N HIS A 440 8.57 12.01 -23.70
CA HIS A 440 9.37 11.33 -22.70
C HIS A 440 8.63 11.37 -21.36
N ILE A 441 7.81 10.35 -21.13
CA ILE A 441 7.11 10.12 -19.86
C ILE A 441 8.08 9.44 -18.90
N PHE A 442 8.02 9.81 -17.61
CA PHE A 442 8.80 9.25 -16.48
C PHE A 442 7.91 8.69 -15.37
N GLU A 443 6.61 9.01 -15.38
CA GLU A 443 5.63 8.43 -14.47
C GLU A 443 4.24 8.50 -15.09
N GLU A 444 3.43 7.47 -14.89
CA GLU A 444 2.01 7.47 -15.25
C GLU A 444 1.25 6.71 -14.18
N ARG A 445 0.27 7.39 -13.57
CA ARG A 445 -0.57 6.83 -12.52
C ARG A 445 -2.03 7.14 -12.81
N GLU A 446 -2.89 6.21 -12.39
CA GLU A 446 -4.32 6.34 -12.55
C GLU A 446 -5.02 6.21 -11.19
N TYR A 447 -5.86 7.17 -10.89
CA TYR A 447 -6.55 7.29 -9.62
C TYR A 447 -8.07 7.31 -9.83
N ARG A 448 -8.79 6.68 -8.90
CA ARG A 448 -10.21 6.91 -8.68
C ARG A 448 -10.42 7.74 -7.42
N CYS A 449 -11.07 8.88 -7.54
CA CYS A 449 -11.46 9.72 -6.41
C CYS A 449 -12.59 9.05 -5.62
N LEU A 450 -12.36 8.82 -4.33
CA LEU A 450 -13.36 8.28 -3.41
C LEU A 450 -14.19 9.40 -2.78
N GLY A 451 -13.59 10.58 -2.64
CA GLY A 451 -14.24 11.80 -2.23
C GLY A 451 -13.26 12.86 -1.78
N ASN A 452 -13.80 13.99 -1.36
CA ASN A 452 -13.04 15.15 -0.93
C ASN A 452 -13.74 15.87 0.22
N TRP A 453 -12.97 16.62 1.02
CA TRP A 453 -13.47 17.49 2.07
C TRP A 453 -12.50 18.64 2.31
N GLU A 454 -13.01 19.74 2.88
CA GLU A 454 -12.20 20.90 3.25
C GLU A 454 -12.05 20.95 4.78
N GLU A 455 -10.83 21.19 5.24
CA GLU A 455 -10.48 21.37 6.66
C GLU A 455 -9.41 22.48 6.73
N ASP A 456 -9.67 23.51 7.54
CA ASP A 456 -8.77 24.67 7.71
C ASP A 456 -8.33 25.35 6.40
N GLY A 457 -9.24 25.42 5.42
CA GLY A 457 -8.98 26.03 4.10
C GLY A 457 -8.09 25.20 3.18
N ILE A 458 -7.87 23.92 3.50
CA ILE A 458 -7.14 22.95 2.67
C ILE A 458 -8.13 21.89 2.18
N LEU A 459 -8.11 21.62 0.88
CA LEU A 459 -8.90 20.57 0.25
C LEU A 459 -8.14 19.25 0.30
N TYR A 460 -8.73 18.25 0.94
CA TYR A 460 -8.23 16.87 0.97
C TYR A 460 -9.01 16.02 -0.03
N THR A 461 -8.31 15.19 -0.78
CA THR A 461 -8.91 14.24 -1.72
C THR A 461 -8.31 12.87 -1.49
N HIS A 462 -9.16 11.92 -1.11
CA HIS A 462 -8.75 10.53 -0.91
C HIS A 462 -9.03 9.73 -2.18
N THR A 463 -8.03 9.01 -2.66
CA THR A 463 -8.10 8.30 -3.95
C THR A 463 -7.66 6.85 -3.80
N GLN A 464 -8.19 6.00 -4.67
CA GLN A 464 -7.78 4.61 -4.87
C GLN A 464 -6.93 4.53 -6.13
N ARG A 465 -5.76 3.89 -6.08
CA ARG A 465 -4.97 3.62 -7.28
C ARG A 465 -5.64 2.53 -8.13
N ARG A 466 -5.61 2.74 -9.45
CA ARG A 466 -6.15 1.82 -10.45
C ARG A 466 -5.06 1.05 -11.19
N ASP A 467 -3.87 1.63 -11.27
CA ASP A 467 -2.71 1.06 -11.92
C ASP A 467 -2.00 0.01 -11.02
N MET A 468 -2.12 0.16 -9.69
CA MET A 468 -1.64 -0.82 -8.71
C MET A 468 -2.46 -0.78 -7.40
N PRO A 469 -2.37 -1.80 -6.53
CA PRO A 469 -3.05 -1.77 -5.24
C PRO A 469 -2.55 -0.64 -4.34
N GLY A 470 -3.46 0.11 -3.72
CA GLY A 470 -3.12 1.16 -2.75
C GLY A 470 -4.09 2.33 -2.77
N HIS A 471 -3.91 3.24 -1.83
CA HIS A 471 -4.64 4.50 -1.74
C HIS A 471 -3.65 5.65 -1.65
N GLN A 472 -4.06 6.81 -2.14
CA GLN A 472 -3.24 8.01 -2.09
C GLN A 472 -4.13 9.19 -1.73
N CYS A 473 -3.71 9.96 -0.74
CA CYS A 473 -4.33 11.23 -0.43
C CYS A 473 -3.56 12.38 -1.08
N PHE A 474 -4.32 13.37 -1.51
CA PHE A 474 -3.83 14.64 -2.01
C PHE A 474 -4.39 15.79 -1.19
N THR A 475 -3.54 16.77 -0.90
CA THR A 475 -3.93 18.07 -0.35
C THR A 475 -3.79 19.14 -1.42
N GLY A 476 -4.70 20.10 -1.47
CA GLY A 476 -4.56 21.21 -2.39
C GLY A 476 -5.36 22.46 -2.06
N LYS A 477 -5.09 23.52 -2.83
CA LYS A 477 -5.87 24.75 -2.86
C LYS A 477 -6.18 25.11 -4.31
N ILE A 478 -7.46 25.35 -4.59
CA ILE A 478 -7.96 25.75 -5.90
C ILE A 478 -8.13 27.27 -5.91
N MET A 479 -7.45 27.94 -6.82
CA MET A 479 -7.43 29.40 -6.93
C MET A 479 -7.93 29.85 -8.30
N LYS A 480 -8.22 31.15 -8.43
CA LYS A 480 -8.63 31.79 -9.69
C LYS A 480 -9.75 31.02 -10.41
N ASN A 481 -10.81 30.65 -9.68
CA ASN A 481 -11.95 29.89 -10.19
C ASN A 481 -11.58 28.55 -10.88
N GLY A 482 -10.51 27.90 -10.44
CA GLY A 482 -10.07 26.62 -10.99
C GLY A 482 -9.02 26.72 -12.10
N GLU A 483 -8.51 27.91 -12.41
CA GLU A 483 -7.43 28.08 -13.40
C GLU A 483 -6.04 27.77 -12.81
N GLU A 484 -5.88 27.91 -11.50
CA GLU A 484 -4.64 27.59 -10.80
C GLU A 484 -4.92 26.65 -9.62
N VAL A 485 -4.12 25.61 -9.47
CA VAL A 485 -4.24 24.64 -8.38
C VAL A 485 -2.86 24.39 -7.79
N PHE A 486 -2.78 24.34 -6.47
CA PHE A 486 -1.61 23.87 -5.75
C PHE A 486 -1.95 22.49 -5.21
N ILE A 487 -1.18 21.47 -5.57
CA ILE A 487 -1.46 20.07 -5.20
C ILE A 487 -0.21 19.41 -4.61
N LYS A 488 -0.40 18.60 -3.57
CA LYS A 488 0.65 17.83 -2.93
C LYS A 488 0.13 16.46 -2.51
N GLU A 489 0.97 15.44 -2.61
CA GLU A 489 0.72 14.14 -1.98
C GLU A 489 0.81 14.23 -0.44
N ALA A 490 -0.16 13.61 0.23
CA ALA A 490 -0.32 13.64 1.70
C ALA A 490 -0.36 12.22 2.31
N GLY A 491 0.30 11.25 1.65
CA GLY A 491 0.35 9.85 2.06
C GLY A 491 -1.00 9.13 1.99
N GLU A 492 -1.10 7.95 2.60
CA GLU A 492 -2.32 7.12 2.56
C GLU A 492 -3.41 7.59 3.56
N SER A 493 -3.01 8.31 4.61
CA SER A 493 -3.89 8.73 5.72
C SER A 493 -4.10 10.24 5.81
N CYS A 494 -3.96 10.96 4.69
CA CYS A 494 -4.22 12.39 4.59
C CYS A 494 -3.56 13.21 5.70
N ILE A 495 -2.22 13.17 5.74
CA ILE A 495 -1.42 13.82 6.77
C ILE A 495 -1.70 15.34 6.78
N ARG A 496 -1.93 15.89 7.97
CA ARG A 496 -2.10 17.34 8.20
C ARG A 496 -0.77 18.00 8.54
N GLY A 497 -0.73 19.33 8.38
CA GLY A 497 0.35 20.19 8.90
C GLY A 497 1.21 20.86 7.84
N GLU A 498 0.98 20.58 6.55
CA GLU A 498 1.72 21.20 5.45
C GLU A 498 0.78 22.05 4.59
N ASP A 499 1.15 23.29 4.30
CA ASP A 499 0.38 24.16 3.40
C ASP A 499 0.72 23.85 1.93
N PRO A 500 -0.25 23.43 1.10
CA PRO A 500 -0.04 23.17 -0.32
C PRO A 500 0.47 24.40 -1.10
N LEU A 501 0.24 25.63 -0.62
CA LEU A 501 0.77 26.83 -1.30
C LEU A 501 2.29 26.92 -1.21
N ILE A 502 2.88 26.36 -0.16
CA ILE A 502 4.33 26.42 0.10
C ILE A 502 5.00 25.17 -0.44
N PHE A 503 4.44 23.99 -0.15
CA PHE A 503 5.06 22.71 -0.44
C PHE A 503 4.43 21.95 -1.61
N GLY A 504 3.32 22.46 -2.16
CA GLY A 504 2.64 21.84 -3.29
C GLY A 504 3.16 22.30 -4.64
N MET A 505 2.94 21.44 -5.63
CA MET A 505 3.18 21.75 -7.03
C MET A 505 2.09 22.68 -7.54
N LYS A 506 2.50 23.82 -8.11
CA LYS A 506 1.59 24.71 -8.83
C LYS A 506 1.32 24.13 -10.22
N ILE A 507 0.06 23.87 -10.51
CA ILE A 507 -0.43 23.47 -11.84
C ILE A 507 -1.43 24.49 -12.37
N THR A 508 -1.39 24.73 -13.69
CA THR A 508 -2.26 25.67 -14.39
C THR A 508 -3.07 24.94 -15.45
N LYS A 509 -4.34 25.34 -15.57
CA LYS A 509 -5.26 24.73 -16.52
C LYS A 509 -4.83 25.03 -17.96
N GLN A 510 -4.80 23.98 -18.77
CA GLN A 510 -4.45 24.02 -20.19
C GLN A 510 -5.67 23.81 -21.08
N ALA A 511 -6.58 22.92 -20.66
CA ALA A 511 -7.81 22.65 -21.38
C ALA A 511 -8.95 22.35 -20.41
N SER A 512 -10.17 22.74 -20.78
CA SER A 512 -11.39 22.33 -20.08
C SER A 512 -11.97 21.09 -20.75
N CYS A 513 -12.66 20.26 -19.97
CA CYS A 513 -13.49 19.21 -20.56
C CYS A 513 -14.52 19.82 -21.53
N PRO A 514 -14.78 19.19 -22.69
CA PRO A 514 -15.88 19.60 -23.55
C PRO A 514 -17.16 19.65 -22.73
N ARG A 515 -17.99 20.68 -22.91
CA ARG A 515 -19.32 20.73 -22.31
C ARG A 515 -20.13 19.57 -22.89
N LEU A 516 -20.12 18.42 -22.23
CA LEU A 516 -21.17 17.43 -22.38
C LEU A 516 -22.46 18.13 -21.96
N LEU A 517 -23.47 18.12 -22.84
CA LEU A 517 -24.82 18.58 -22.51
C LEU A 517 -25.22 17.95 -21.16
N PRO A 518 -25.87 18.71 -20.27
CA PRO A 518 -25.97 18.33 -18.86
C PRO A 518 -26.74 17.01 -18.70
N VAL A 519 -26.03 15.92 -18.51
CA VAL A 519 -26.55 14.77 -17.77
C VAL A 519 -26.52 15.22 -16.32
N ALA A 520 -27.70 15.61 -15.81
CA ALA A 520 -27.99 16.09 -14.45
C ALA A 520 -26.83 15.91 -13.45
N SER A 521 -25.83 16.79 -13.56
CA SER A 521 -24.68 16.80 -12.68
C SER A 521 -25.07 17.72 -11.54
N TYR A 522 -25.28 17.11 -10.38
CA TYR A 522 -25.47 17.79 -9.12
C TYR A 522 -24.44 18.92 -9.01
N VAL A 523 -24.93 20.16 -9.04
CA VAL A 523 -24.21 21.31 -8.49
C VAL A 523 -23.76 20.91 -7.09
N PRO A 524 -22.51 21.18 -6.66
CA PRO A 524 -22.15 20.99 -5.27
C PRO A 524 -23.12 21.84 -4.47
N ILE A 525 -24.03 21.18 -3.75
CA ILE A 525 -24.79 21.85 -2.71
C ILE A 525 -23.70 22.32 -1.75
N ARG A 526 -23.44 23.64 -1.72
CA ARG A 526 -22.96 24.28 -0.51
C ARG A 526 -23.91 23.79 0.56
N THR A 527 -23.47 22.87 1.40
CA THR A 527 -24.21 22.59 2.63
C THR A 527 -24.15 23.90 3.39
N ASN A 528 -25.25 24.66 3.33
CA ASN A 528 -25.55 25.66 4.35
C ASN A 528 -25.62 24.89 5.65
N TRP A 529 -24.48 24.82 6.34
CA TRP A 529 -24.46 24.61 7.77
C TRP A 529 -25.44 25.61 8.36
N PRO A 530 -26.42 25.19 9.17
CA PRO A 530 -27.27 26.14 9.84
C PRO A 530 -26.40 26.97 10.79
N LEU A 531 -26.12 28.21 10.40
CA LEU A 531 -25.92 29.28 11.36
C LEU A 531 -27.25 29.44 12.10
N ARG A 532 -27.45 28.68 13.19
CA ARG A 532 -28.49 29.02 14.16
C ARG A 532 -28.07 30.32 14.83
N ALA A 533 -28.46 31.43 14.23
CA ALA A 533 -28.68 32.68 14.92
C ALA A 533 -29.94 32.53 15.78
N ASP A 534 -29.81 31.93 16.97
CA ASP A 534 -30.83 32.04 18.01
C ASP A 534 -30.32 32.98 19.12
N LYS A 535 -30.96 34.16 19.13
CA LYS A 535 -31.09 35.14 20.21
C LYS A 535 -30.28 34.86 21.49
N MET A 536 -29.11 35.48 21.60
CA MET A 536 -28.53 35.77 22.90
C MET A 536 -29.39 36.80 23.63
N ILE A 537 -30.07 36.35 24.69
CA ILE A 537 -30.53 37.22 25.78
C ILE A 537 -29.28 37.60 26.59
N PRO A 538 -28.98 38.89 26.82
CA PRO A 538 -27.74 39.28 27.49
C PRO A 538 -27.84 39.00 28.99
N HIS A 539 -27.13 37.98 29.48
CA HIS A 539 -26.81 37.87 30.89
C HIS A 539 -25.66 38.83 31.22
N LYS A 540 -25.95 39.82 32.06
CA LYS A 540 -24.95 40.66 32.74
C LYS A 540 -23.99 39.76 33.53
N VAL A 541 -22.71 39.80 33.18
CA VAL A 541 -21.63 39.24 34.01
C VAL A 541 -21.08 40.35 34.89
N ALA A 542 -21.05 40.10 36.21
CA ALA A 542 -20.51 41.00 37.21
C ALA A 542 -18.99 41.16 37.07
N ALA A 543 -18.51 42.40 37.22
CA ALA A 543 -17.11 42.77 37.17
C ALA A 543 -16.35 42.26 38.40
N TYR A 544 -15.22 41.58 38.19
CA TYR A 544 -14.21 41.35 39.21
C TYR A 544 -13.07 42.39 39.08
N PRO A 545 -12.46 42.82 40.20
CA PRO A 545 -11.48 43.90 40.21
C PRO A 545 -10.09 43.48 39.67
N PRO A 546 -9.25 44.45 39.26
CA PRO A 546 -7.98 44.16 38.59
C PRO A 546 -6.91 43.64 39.56
N ILE A 547 -6.19 42.60 39.15
CA ILE A 547 -5.03 42.05 39.87
C ILE A 547 -3.80 42.91 39.58
N ARG A 548 -3.10 43.31 40.65
CA ARG A 548 -1.86 44.08 40.68
C ARG A 548 -0.70 43.34 39.98
N ALA A 549 0.11 44.08 39.22
CA ALA A 549 1.36 43.60 38.64
C ALA A 549 2.43 43.36 39.72
N VAL A 550 3.16 42.24 39.58
CA VAL A 550 4.35 41.89 40.39
C VAL A 550 5.62 42.10 39.54
N PRO A 551 6.75 42.59 40.10
CA PRO A 551 7.94 42.93 39.33
C PRO A 551 8.71 41.71 38.82
N GLN A 552 9.28 41.83 37.61
CA GLN A 552 10.18 40.87 36.98
C GLN A 552 11.45 40.63 37.79
N GLN A 553 11.74 39.36 38.11
CA GLN A 553 13.10 38.90 38.42
C GLN A 553 13.72 38.34 37.14
N THR A 554 14.89 38.88 36.79
CA THR A 554 15.76 38.45 35.70
C THR A 554 16.39 37.08 36.01
N ALA A 555 15.99 36.05 35.28
CA ALA A 555 16.71 34.79 35.21
C ALA A 555 17.88 34.88 34.20
N PRO A 556 19.01 34.19 34.43
CA PRO A 556 20.18 34.24 33.56
C PRO A 556 19.92 33.52 32.24
N GLN A 557 20.50 34.04 31.16
CA GLN A 557 20.38 33.47 29.82
C GLN A 557 20.97 32.04 29.78
N PRO A 558 20.24 31.05 29.23
CA PRO A 558 20.85 29.80 28.84
C PRO A 558 21.74 30.01 27.62
N ILE A 559 22.98 29.53 27.72
CA ILE A 559 23.95 29.44 26.64
C ILE A 559 23.31 28.65 25.49
N ILE A 560 23.13 29.31 24.35
CA ILE A 560 22.62 28.73 23.10
C ILE A 560 23.69 27.77 22.54
N PRO A 561 23.44 26.45 22.45
CA PRO A 561 24.22 25.61 21.56
C PRO A 561 23.80 25.97 20.13
N ALA A 562 24.78 26.21 19.25
CA ALA A 562 24.55 26.49 17.84
C ALA A 562 23.51 25.53 17.24
N ALA A 563 22.51 26.10 16.56
CA ALA A 563 21.44 25.36 15.90
C ALA A 563 22.04 24.33 14.94
N ARG A 564 21.78 23.05 15.20
CA ARG A 564 21.92 22.01 14.18
C ARG A 564 20.84 22.26 13.12
N PRO A 565 21.18 22.30 11.82
CA PRO A 565 20.18 22.47 10.79
C PRO A 565 19.15 21.33 10.87
N ALA A 566 17.87 21.71 10.81
CA ALA A 566 16.76 20.79 10.70
C ALA A 566 16.95 19.94 9.43
N VAL A 567 17.02 18.63 9.60
CA VAL A 567 17.00 17.67 8.50
C VAL A 567 15.59 17.71 7.91
N THR A 568 15.43 18.42 6.81
CA THR A 568 14.25 18.36 5.96
C THR A 568 14.13 16.94 5.42
N LYS A 569 12.95 16.32 5.57
CA LYS A 569 12.59 15.11 4.83
C LYS A 569 12.20 15.48 3.40
N ASP A 570 13.11 16.13 2.68
CA ASP A 570 13.01 16.23 1.23
C ASP A 570 13.57 14.94 0.61
N PRO A 571 12.98 14.45 -0.49
CA PRO A 571 13.49 13.26 -1.13
C PRO A 571 14.83 13.55 -1.82
N HIS A 572 15.92 13.06 -1.24
CA HIS A 572 17.30 13.23 -1.73
C HIS A 572 17.60 12.59 -3.10
N TRP A 573 16.63 12.02 -3.81
CA TRP A 573 16.88 11.04 -4.87
C TRP A 573 16.98 11.58 -6.31
N TYR A 574 16.78 12.89 -6.53
CA TYR A 574 16.99 13.51 -7.85
C TYR A 574 18.38 14.13 -8.07
N GLN A 575 19.34 13.88 -7.19
CA GLN A 575 20.73 14.25 -7.47
C GLN A 575 21.37 13.17 -8.34
N ALA A 576 21.33 13.37 -9.66
CA ALA A 576 22.21 12.64 -10.57
C ALA A 576 23.66 13.04 -10.23
N GLU A 577 24.42 12.13 -9.60
CA GLU A 577 25.87 12.29 -9.53
C GLU A 577 26.42 12.24 -10.96
N MET A 578 27.18 13.26 -11.34
CA MET A 578 27.87 13.28 -12.64
C MET A 578 28.78 12.05 -12.75
N PRO A 579 28.81 11.35 -13.91
CA PRO A 579 29.65 10.18 -14.06
C PRO A 579 31.12 10.51 -13.82
N SER A 580 31.74 9.76 -12.91
CA SER A 580 33.18 9.82 -12.60
C SER A 580 34.01 9.62 -13.88
N THR A 581 34.80 10.64 -14.25
CA THR A 581 35.71 10.63 -15.40
C THR A 581 37.03 9.90 -15.13
N LYS A 582 37.03 8.82 -14.33
CA LYS A 582 38.26 8.04 -14.11
C LYS A 582 38.48 7.04 -15.25
N PRO A 583 39.56 7.16 -16.04
CA PRO A 583 39.90 6.18 -17.06
C PRO A 583 40.29 4.85 -16.43
N TRP A 584 39.69 3.78 -16.94
CA TRP A 584 39.93 2.39 -16.53
C TRP A 584 41.37 1.97 -16.89
N LYS A 585 42.12 1.44 -15.93
CA LYS A 585 43.42 0.78 -16.18
C LYS A 585 43.24 -0.74 -16.10
N PRO A 586 43.66 -1.51 -17.10
CA PRO A 586 43.59 -2.97 -17.05
C PRO A 586 44.58 -3.53 -16.02
N ILE A 587 44.09 -4.45 -15.19
CA ILE A 587 44.92 -5.26 -14.29
C ILE A 587 45.55 -6.38 -15.14
N ILE A 588 46.88 -6.43 -15.15
CA ILE A 588 47.67 -7.53 -15.71
C ILE A 588 47.77 -8.60 -14.62
N SER A 589 47.51 -9.85 -15.01
CA SER A 589 47.63 -11.05 -14.19
C SER A 589 49.09 -11.35 -13.80
N GLU A 590 49.31 -11.66 -12.53
CA GLU A 590 50.32 -12.62 -12.09
C GLU A 590 49.64 -13.76 -11.32
#